data_AF-A0A2D8Z0P1-F1
#
_entry.id   AF-A0A2D8Z0P1-F1
#
_cell.length_a   1.000
_cell.length_b   1.000
_cell.length_c   1.000
_cell.angle_alpha   90.00
_cell.angle_beta   90.00
_cell.angle_gamma   90.00
#
_symmetry.space_group_name_H-M   'P 1'
#
loop_
_entity.id
_entity.type
_entity.pdbx_description
1 polymer ?
#
loop_
_entity_poly.entity_id
_entity_poly.type
_entity_poly.pdbx_seq_one_letter_code
_entity_poly.pdbx_strand_id
1 'polypeptide(L)' 'MVVPNFQELMRPVLECASSGEVKIGDVVEQVADKLALSQEDRDLLLPSGRQTRFANRVHWAKSYL' A
#
# COMPACT_ATOMS: atom_id res chain seq x y z
N MET A 1 0.29 0.81 -14.23
CA MET A 1 -0.94 1.62 -13.97
C MET A 1 -0.57 2.71 -12.96
N VAL A 2 -1.29 3.82 -12.83
CA VAL A 2 -0.88 4.86 -11.86
C VAL A 2 -1.01 4.30 -10.43
N VAL A 3 0.11 4.15 -9.72
CA VAL A 3 0.12 3.79 -8.29
C VAL A 3 -0.79 4.77 -7.53
N PRO A 4 -1.86 4.32 -6.86
CA PRO A 4 -2.82 5.21 -6.21
C PRO A 4 -2.18 6.12 -5.16
N ASN A 5 -2.81 7.26 -4.91
CA ASN A 5 -2.35 8.13 -3.84
C ASN A 5 -2.75 7.56 -2.46
N PHE A 6 -2.15 8.08 -1.38
CA PHE A 6 -2.37 7.48 -0.05
C PHE A 6 -3.83 7.62 0.44
N GLN A 7 -4.57 8.66 0.02
CA GLN A 7 -5.96 8.86 0.41
C GLN A 7 -6.86 7.79 -0.21
N GLU A 8 -6.60 7.43 -1.46
CA GLU A 8 -7.30 6.33 -2.15
C GLU A 8 -7.03 4.96 -1.50
N LEU A 9 -5.88 4.82 -0.83
CA LEU A 9 -5.50 3.59 -0.12
C LEU A 9 -6.05 3.51 1.31
N MET A 10 -6.60 4.58 1.88
CA MET A 10 -7.08 4.58 3.27
C MET A 10 -8.16 3.53 3.52
N ARG A 11 -9.17 3.45 2.64
CA ARG A 11 -10.24 2.45 2.76
C ARG A 11 -9.72 1.00 2.65
N PRO A 12 -9.01 0.59 1.57
CA PRO A 12 -8.57 -0.80 1.46
C PRO A 12 -7.57 -1.20 2.56
N VAL A 13 -6.77 -0.25 3.07
CA VAL A 13 -5.89 -0.46 4.24
C VAL A 13 -6.71 -0.73 5.51
N LEU A 14 -7.75 0.07 5.77
CA LEU A 14 -8.62 -0.13 6.93
C LEU A 14 -9.39 -1.46 6.85
N GLU A 15 -9.87 -1.83 5.67
CA GLU A 15 -10.53 -3.12 5.44
C GLU A 15 -9.61 -4.32 5.72
N CYS A 16 -8.29 -4.20 5.52
CA CYS A 16 -7.35 -5.28 5.88
C CYS A 16 -7.20 -5.46 7.40
N ALA A 17 -7.47 -4.42 8.19
CA ALA A 17 -7.41 -4.47 9.66
C ALA A 17 -8.78 -4.71 10.32
N SER A 18 -9.84 -4.93 9.54
CA SER A 18 -11.21 -5.07 10.08
C SER A 18 -11.38 -6.25 11.04
N SER A 19 -10.54 -7.28 10.88
CA SER A 19 -10.59 -8.52 11.68
C SER A 19 -9.61 -8.53 12.86
N GLY A 20 -8.84 -7.45 13.06
CA GLY A 20 -7.84 -7.34 14.12
C GLY A 20 -6.50 -6.80 13.66
N GLU A 21 -5.49 -6.91 14.53
CA GLU A 21 -4.13 -6.45 14.24
C GLU A 21 -3.50 -7.25 13.09
N VAL A 22 -2.91 -6.54 12.14
CA VAL A 22 -2.24 -7.11 10.96
C VAL A 22 -0.90 -6.43 10.76
N LYS A 23 0.10 -7.19 10.27
CA LYS A 23 1.41 -6.61 9.96
C LYS A 23 1.30 -5.73 8.72
N ILE A 24 1.96 -4.58 8.75
CA ILE A 24 1.91 -3.63 7.63
C ILE A 24 2.44 -4.22 6.31
N GLY A 25 3.40 -5.15 6.37
CA GLY A 25 3.89 -5.86 5.19
C GLY A 25 2.79 -6.71 4.53
N ASP A 26 1.99 -7.42 5.33
CA ASP A 26 0.88 -8.22 4.82
C ASP A 26 -0.22 -7.32 4.23
N VAL A 27 -0.44 -6.13 4.81
CA VAL A 27 -1.38 -5.14 4.26
C VAL A 27 -0.91 -4.61 2.91
N VAL A 28 0.40 -4.35 2.74
CA VAL A 28 0.95 -3.93 1.44
C VAL A 28 0.65 -4.99 0.37
N GLU A 29 0.96 -6.26 0.63
CA GLU A 29 0.71 -7.33 -0.35
C GLU A 29 -0.79 -7.50 -0.64
N GLN A 30 -1.63 -7.56 0.39
CA GLN A 30 -3.08 -7.71 0.22
C GLN A 30 -3.71 -6.56 -0.56
N VAL A 31 -3.29 -5.31 -0.31
CA VAL A 31 -3.82 -4.16 -1.02
C VAL A 31 -3.29 -4.11 -2.45
N ALA A 32 -2.05 -4.54 -2.70
CA ALA A 32 -1.52 -4.68 -4.06
C ALA A 32 -2.31 -5.72 -4.87
N ASP A 33 -2.65 -6.84 -4.25
CA ASP A 33 -3.44 -7.92 -4.86
C ASP A 33 -4.88 -7.47 -5.13
N LYS A 34 -5.54 -6.82 -4.16
CA LYS A 34 -6.90 -6.25 -4.32
C LYS A 34 -6.99 -5.25 -5.47
N LEU A 35 -5.93 -4.47 -5.68
CA LEU A 35 -5.85 -3.47 -6.75
C LEU A 35 -5.30 -4.03 -8.06
N ALA A 36 -5.00 -5.34 -8.12
CA ALA A 36 -4.40 -6.00 -9.27
C ALA A 36 -3.17 -5.26 -9.82
N LEU A 37 -2.31 -4.77 -8.92
CA LEU A 37 -1.09 -4.05 -9.31
C LEU A 37 -0.11 -4.98 -10.02
N SER A 38 0.42 -4.49 -11.14
CA SER A 38 1.49 -5.17 -11.87
C SER A 38 2.77 -5.23 -11.04
N GLN A 39 3.64 -6.19 -11.36
CA GLN A 39 4.95 -6.31 -10.69
C GLN A 39 5.78 -5.03 -10.84
N GLU A 40 5.75 -4.40 -12.02
CA GLU A 40 6.42 -3.11 -12.26
C GLU A 40 5.91 -1.99 -11.33
N ASP A 41 4.60 -1.94 -11.07
CA ASP A 41 4.01 -0.94 -10.17
C ASP A 41 4.39 -1.21 -8.70
N ARG A 42 4.52 -2.49 -8.31
CA ARG A 42 4.95 -2.91 -6.97
C ARG A 42 6.43 -2.59 -6.72
N ASP A 43 7.27 -2.82 -7.72
CA ASP A 43 8.72 -2.62 -7.65
C ASP A 43 9.16 -1.18 -7.90
N LEU A 44 8.23 -0.29 -8.28
CA LEU A 44 8.52 1.11 -8.55
C LEU A 44 9.09 1.79 -7.30
N LEU A 45 10.39 2.08 -7.30
CA LEU A 45 11.07 2.75 -6.20
C LEU A 45 10.76 4.25 -6.13
N LEU A 46 10.82 4.80 -4.93
CA LEU A 46 10.93 6.25 -4.74
C LEU A 46 12.29 6.75 -5.24
N PRO A 47 12.43 8.06 -5.56
CA PRO A 47 13.72 8.66 -5.93
C PRO A 47 14.83 8.44 -4.88
N SER A 48 14.46 8.19 -3.63
CA SER A 48 15.40 7.85 -2.55
C SER A 48 15.97 6.43 -2.63
N GLY A 49 15.39 5.54 -3.44
CA GLY A 49 15.84 4.16 -3.65
C GLY A 49 15.62 3.19 -2.49
N ARG A 50 15.05 3.64 -1.36
CA ARG A 50 14.94 2.83 -0.12
C ARG A 50 13.62 2.09 0.04
N GLN A 51 12.55 2.61 -0.56
CA GLN A 51 11.20 2.06 -0.43
C GLN A 51 10.52 2.11 -1.79
N THR A 52 9.65 1.14 -2.03
CA THR A 52 8.73 1.21 -3.17
C THR A 52 7.72 2.33 -2.93
N ARG A 53 7.32 3.00 -4.00
CA ARG A 53 6.32 4.06 -3.98
C ARG A 53 5.03 3.53 -3.37
N PHE A 54 4.58 2.34 -3.77
CA PHE A 54 3.36 1.76 -3.27
C PHE A 54 3.40 1.46 -1.77
N ALA A 55 4.45 0.77 -1.29
CA ALA A 55 4.62 0.52 0.14
C ALA A 55 4.63 1.83 0.93
N ASN A 56 5.32 2.86 0.43
CA ASN A 56 5.33 4.18 1.06
C ASN A 56 3.91 4.79 1.16
N ARG A 57 3.09 4.70 0.10
CA ARG A 57 1.71 5.22 0.13
C ARG A 57 0.82 4.46 1.11
N VAL A 58 0.97 3.14 1.22
CA VAL A 58 0.27 2.32 2.22
C VAL A 58 0.66 2.73 3.65
N HIS A 59 1.95 2.99 3.91
CA HIS A 59 2.41 3.47 5.21
C HIS A 59 1.81 4.84 5.57
N TRP A 60 1.73 5.76 4.60
CA TRP A 60 1.07 7.05 4.81
C TRP A 60 -0.43 6.91 5.05
N ALA A 61 -1.12 6.04 4.31
CA ALA A 61 -2.53 5.75 4.54
C ALA A 61 -2.76 5.28 5.99
N LYS A 62 -1.93 4.35 6.49
CA LYS A 62 -1.95 3.90 7.89
C LYS A 62 -1.68 5.04 8.89
N SER A 63 -0.72 5.92 8.62
CA SER A 63 -0.38 7.03 9.53
C SER A 63 -1.47 8.09 9.67
N TYR A 64 -2.40 8.19 8.71
CA TYR A 64 -3.49 9.17 8.70
C TYR A 64 -4.88 8.56 8.93
N LEU A 65 -4.95 7.26 9.23
CA LEU A 65 -6.16 6.55 9.72
C LEU A 65 -6.16 6.52 11.24
#